data_AF-A0A484YRZ1-F1
#
_entry.id   AF-A0A484YRZ1-F1
#
_cell.length_a   1.000
_cell.length_b   1.000
_cell.length_c   1.000
_cell.angle_alpha   90.00
_cell.angle_beta   90.00
_cell.angle_gamma   90.00
#
_symmetry.space_group_name_H-M   'P 1'
#
loop_
_entity.id
_entity.type
_entity.pdbx_description
1 polymer ?
#
loop_
_entity_poly.entity_id
_entity_poly.type
_entity_poly.pdbx_seq_one_letter_code
_entity_poly.pdbx_strand_id
1 'polypeptide(L)'
;MPEIIYSEQGKPGFADHYPLWFSVSHCEDDIALIVSDEGDVGCSLEHIRAQDNWRTLANAVFSSAEHAELENEAPDNQLAAFWRIWTRKGAIVKQRGAHSWQIVSIDSAAHALHSVSQCQIASLSLAVCTATPFALTAAAVHSVNDASGEKLSAHPQ
;
A
#
# COMPACT_ATOMS: atom_id res chain seq x y z
N MET A 1 10.46 -3.68 23.31
CA MET A 1 10.36 -3.80 21.83
C MET A 1 11.76 -3.73 21.26
N PRO A 2 12.05 -4.43 20.15
CA PRO A 2 13.32 -4.26 19.43
C PRO A 2 13.50 -2.79 19.00
N GLU A 3 14.75 -2.34 18.90
CA GLU A 3 15.09 -1.00 18.41
C GLU A 3 14.72 -0.87 16.93
N ILE A 4 14.16 0.28 16.54
CA ILE A 4 13.88 0.62 15.14
C ILE A 4 15.08 1.37 14.58
N ILE A 5 15.63 0.87 13.48
CA ILE A 5 16.71 1.48 12.72
C ILE A 5 16.23 1.83 11.32
N TYR A 6 16.98 2.69 10.62
CA TYR A 6 16.66 3.13 9.27
C TYR A 6 17.79 2.74 8.32
N SER A 7 17.43 2.23 7.14
CA SER A 7 18.40 2.04 6.06
C SER A 7 18.93 3.38 5.55
N GLU A 8 20.00 3.36 4.76
CA GLU A 8 20.53 4.54 4.06
C GLU A 8 19.45 5.28 3.25
N GLN A 9 18.46 4.52 2.75
CA GLN A 9 17.37 5.01 1.91
C GLN A 9 16.12 5.38 2.73
N GLY A 10 16.20 5.27 4.06
CA GLY A 10 15.13 5.68 4.99
C GLY A 10 14.07 4.62 5.26
N LYS A 11 14.23 3.37 4.77
CA LYS A 11 13.30 2.28 5.10
C LYS A 11 13.51 1.89 6.59
N PRO A 12 12.46 1.93 7.42
CA PRO A 12 12.57 1.47 8.80
C PRO A 12 12.64 -0.06 8.87
N GLY A 13 13.35 -0.57 9.87
CA GLY A 13 13.47 -1.99 10.17
C GLY A 13 13.85 -2.20 11.63
N PHE A 14 13.98 -3.45 12.07
CA PHE A 14 14.42 -3.77 13.42
C PHE A 14 15.93 -4.06 13.47
N ALA A 15 16.59 -3.67 14.55
CA ALA A 15 18.00 -3.97 14.80
C ALA A 15 18.25 -5.48 15.06
N ASP A 16 19.52 -5.86 15.16
CA ASP A 16 19.97 -7.18 15.62
C ASP A 16 19.43 -8.39 14.84
N HIS A 17 19.10 -8.21 13.56
CA HIS A 17 18.49 -9.26 12.73
C HIS A 17 17.22 -9.84 13.33
N TYR A 18 16.42 -8.99 14.00
CA TYR A 18 15.12 -9.41 14.51
C TYR A 18 14.29 -10.02 13.38
N PRO A 19 13.63 -11.19 13.59
CA PRO A 19 13.07 -11.99 12.51
C PRO A 19 11.70 -11.48 12.03
N LEU A 20 11.49 -10.16 12.07
CA LEU A 20 10.29 -9.52 11.54
C LEU A 20 10.68 -8.33 10.65
N TRP A 21 9.86 -8.11 9.64
CA TRP A 21 9.91 -6.95 8.75
C TRP A 21 8.58 -6.22 8.81
N PHE A 22 8.62 -4.92 8.61
CA PHE A 22 7.40 -4.14 8.57
C PHE A 22 7.47 -3.04 7.53
N SER A 23 6.29 -2.55 7.15
CA SER A 23 6.16 -1.34 6.36
C SER A 23 4.95 -0.57 6.80
N VAL A 24 5.07 0.75 6.80
CA VAL A 24 4.00 1.67 7.18
C VAL A 24 3.66 2.61 6.02
N SER A 25 2.39 2.92 5.88
CA SER A 25 1.87 3.99 5.01
C SER A 25 0.79 4.74 5.75
N HIS A 26 0.65 6.02 5.47
CA HIS A 26 -0.49 6.79 5.95
C HIS A 26 -1.03 7.67 4.83
N CYS A 27 -2.32 7.96 4.90
CA CYS A 27 -3.00 8.93 4.05
C CYS A 27 -4.10 9.57 4.90
N GLU A 28 -4.00 10.89 5.11
CA GLU A 28 -4.86 11.61 6.05
C GLU A 28 -4.82 10.96 7.45
N ASP A 29 -5.98 10.57 7.99
CA ASP A 29 -6.12 9.98 9.33
C ASP A 29 -5.95 8.44 9.33
N ASP A 30 -5.74 7.82 8.17
CA ASP A 30 -5.61 6.37 8.04
C ASP A 30 -4.15 5.94 7.99
N ILE A 31 -3.83 4.87 8.73
CA ILE A 31 -2.51 4.24 8.75
C ILE A 31 -2.64 2.76 8.37
N ALA A 32 -1.88 2.34 7.38
CA ALA A 32 -1.64 0.93 7.09
C ALA A 32 -0.30 0.51 7.69
N LEU A 33 -0.31 -0.61 8.43
CA LEU A 33 0.87 -1.30 8.90
C LEU A 33 0.80 -2.75 8.45
N ILE A 34 1.86 -3.23 7.81
CA ILE A 34 2.06 -4.66 7.53
C ILE A 34 3.28 -5.14 8.31
N VAL A 35 3.19 -6.33 8.90
CA VAL A 35 4.28 -7.04 9.57
C VAL A 35 4.39 -8.43 8.96
N SER A 36 5.61 -8.90 8.76
CA SER A 36 5.93 -10.19 8.13
C SER A 36 7.05 -10.87 8.88
N ASP A 37 6.99 -12.19 8.98
CA ASP A 37 8.05 -13.10 9.41
C ASP A 37 8.70 -13.85 8.24
N GLU A 38 8.26 -13.59 7.00
CA GLU A 38 8.74 -14.24 5.77
C GLU A 38 9.66 -13.36 4.90
N GLY A 39 10.09 -12.20 5.42
CA GLY A 39 11.00 -11.29 4.73
C GLY A 39 10.42 -9.91 4.44
N ASP A 40 11.13 -9.14 3.61
CA ASP A 40 10.83 -7.74 3.31
C ASP A 40 9.43 -7.52 2.75
N VAL A 41 8.76 -6.52 3.33
CA VAL A 41 7.41 -6.09 2.93
C VAL A 41 7.36 -4.60 2.65
N GLY A 42 6.34 -4.20 1.89
CA GLY A 42 5.99 -2.82 1.58
C GLY A 42 4.47 -2.65 1.56
N CYS A 43 3.94 -1.56 2.12
CA CYS A 43 2.54 -1.20 1.96
C CYS A 43 2.37 0.25 1.52
N SER A 44 1.33 0.52 0.73
CA SER A 44 0.94 1.85 0.32
C SER A 44 -0.56 2.01 0.40
N LEU A 45 -1.00 3.09 1.03
CA LEU A 45 -2.41 3.42 1.27
C LEU A 45 -2.68 4.82 0.74
N GLU A 46 -3.76 4.99 -0.02
CA GLU A 46 -4.21 6.29 -0.53
C GLU A 46 -5.73 6.37 -0.55
N HIS A 47 -6.27 7.57 -0.31
CA HIS A 47 -7.67 7.88 -0.57
C HIS A 47 -7.91 8.06 -2.07
N ILE A 48 -8.90 7.35 -2.61
CA ILE A 48 -9.46 7.55 -3.95
C ILE A 48 -10.25 8.85 -3.93
N ARG A 49 -9.60 9.90 -4.43
CA ARG A 49 -10.12 11.27 -4.44
C ARG A 49 -9.90 11.92 -5.79
N ALA A 50 -10.74 12.91 -6.11
CA ALA A 50 -10.56 13.75 -7.28
C ALA A 50 -9.19 14.45 -7.23
N GLN A 51 -8.48 14.41 -8.35
CA GLN A 51 -7.13 14.95 -8.47
C GLN A 51 -6.94 15.49 -9.88
N ASP A 52 -7.03 16.80 -10.08
CA ASP A 52 -7.15 17.41 -11.42
C ASP A 52 -6.04 17.00 -12.41
N ASN A 53 -4.83 16.75 -11.92
CA ASN A 53 -3.66 16.40 -12.72
C ASN A 53 -3.31 14.91 -12.74
N TRP A 54 -4.21 14.01 -12.30
CA TRP A 54 -3.92 12.57 -12.19
C TRP A 54 -3.46 11.94 -13.52
N ARG A 55 -4.02 12.40 -14.65
CA ARG A 55 -3.60 11.95 -15.99
C ARG A 55 -2.17 12.37 -16.34
N THR A 56 -1.77 13.59 -15.97
CA THR A 56 -0.40 14.08 -16.17
C THR A 56 0.59 13.27 -15.33
N LEU A 57 0.21 12.95 -14.09
CA LEU A 57 1.02 12.07 -13.23
C LEU A 57 1.12 10.65 -13.81
N ALA A 58 0.02 10.08 -14.29
CA ALA A 58 0.04 8.78 -14.97
C ALA A 58 1.02 8.81 -16.14
N ASN A 59 0.92 9.79 -17.04
CA ASN A 59 1.82 9.92 -18.20
C ASN A 59 3.31 10.06 -17.82
N ALA A 60 3.61 10.60 -16.64
CA ALA A 60 4.98 10.79 -16.19
C ALA A 60 5.56 9.57 -15.44
N VAL A 61 4.70 8.69 -14.92
CA VAL A 61 5.09 7.66 -13.93
C VAL A 61 4.73 6.24 -14.38
N PHE A 62 3.72 6.07 -15.22
CA PHE A 62 3.19 4.76 -15.58
C PHE A 62 3.90 4.18 -16.81
N SER A 63 4.08 2.87 -16.79
CA SER A 63 4.55 2.09 -17.93
C SER A 63 3.47 2.01 -19.01
N SER A 64 3.84 1.59 -20.22
CA SER A 64 2.85 1.32 -21.28
C SER A 64 1.83 0.25 -20.88
N ALA A 65 2.22 -0.73 -20.08
CA ALA A 65 1.33 -1.79 -19.60
C ALA A 65 0.33 -1.26 -18.55
N GLU A 66 0.78 -0.38 -17.65
CA GLU A 66 -0.08 0.29 -16.67
C GLU A 66 -1.03 1.29 -17.34
N HIS A 67 -0.59 1.98 -18.40
CA HIS A 67 -1.47 2.79 -19.23
C HIS A 67 -2.57 1.94 -19.90
N ALA A 68 -2.21 0.77 -20.45
CA ALA A 68 -3.20 -0.14 -21.02
C ALA A 68 -4.20 -0.65 -19.95
N GLU A 69 -3.74 -0.97 -18.74
CA GLU A 69 -4.64 -1.31 -17.62
C GLU A 69 -5.62 -0.17 -17.32
N LEU A 70 -5.11 1.05 -17.22
CA LEU A 70 -5.89 2.24 -16.93
C LEU A 70 -6.93 2.55 -18.04
N GLU A 71 -6.54 2.41 -19.30
CA GLU A 71 -7.39 2.72 -20.46
C GLU A 71 -8.47 1.66 -20.72
N ASN A 72 -8.24 0.41 -20.29
CA ASN A 72 -9.23 -0.66 -20.37
C ASN A 72 -10.38 -0.51 -19.36
N GLU A 73 -10.25 0.38 -18.38
CA GLU A 73 -11.30 0.67 -17.41
C GLU A 73 -12.35 1.62 -17.97
N ALA A 74 -13.59 1.44 -17.53
CA ALA A 74 -14.67 2.38 -17.84
C ALA A 74 -14.27 3.81 -17.40
N PRO A 75 -14.68 4.87 -18.11
CA PRO A 75 -14.27 6.25 -17.80
C PRO A 75 -14.45 6.63 -16.33
N ASP A 76 -15.55 6.21 -15.70
CA ASP A 76 -15.87 6.48 -14.30
C ASP A 76 -14.96 5.73 -13.30
N ASN A 77 -14.32 4.64 -13.72
CA ASN A 77 -13.43 3.82 -12.91
C ASN A 77 -11.95 4.17 -13.10
N GLN A 78 -11.59 4.99 -14.09
CA GLN A 78 -10.19 5.27 -14.40
C GLN A 78 -9.44 5.94 -13.24
N LEU A 79 -10.11 6.80 -12.46
CA LEU A 79 -9.50 7.42 -11.29
C LEU A 79 -9.19 6.39 -10.19
N ALA A 80 -10.10 5.44 -9.95
CA ALA A 80 -9.84 4.35 -9.02
C ALA A 80 -8.69 3.45 -9.51
N ALA A 81 -8.64 3.18 -10.81
CA ALA A 81 -7.55 2.42 -11.43
C ALA A 81 -6.20 3.15 -11.34
N PHE A 82 -6.17 4.48 -11.49
CA PHE A 82 -4.98 5.29 -11.25
C PHE A 82 -4.46 5.10 -9.81
N TRP A 83 -5.32 5.26 -8.81
CA TRP A 83 -4.93 5.08 -7.41
C TRP A 83 -4.54 3.63 -7.09
N ARG A 84 -5.13 2.65 -7.76
CA ARG A 84 -4.75 1.23 -7.66
C ARG A 84 -3.33 0.99 -8.20
N ILE A 85 -3.01 1.50 -9.39
CA ILE A 85 -1.66 1.41 -9.96
C ILE A 85 -0.67 2.15 -9.05
N TRP A 86 -1.01 3.36 -8.63
CA TRP A 86 -0.16 4.20 -7.79
C TRP A 86 0.24 3.50 -6.48
N THR A 87 -0.72 2.94 -5.75
CA THR A 87 -0.44 2.23 -4.49
C THR A 87 0.36 0.96 -4.71
N ARG A 88 0.11 0.18 -5.77
CA ARG A 88 0.94 -0.98 -6.09
C ARG A 88 2.40 -0.59 -6.32
N LYS A 89 2.65 0.46 -7.10
CA LYS A 89 4.01 0.97 -7.33
C LYS A 89 4.66 1.41 -6.02
N GLY A 90 3.93 2.16 -5.18
CA GLY A 90 4.40 2.59 -3.86
C GLY A 90 4.77 1.42 -2.93
N ALA A 91 3.94 0.37 -2.90
CA ALA A 91 4.19 -0.82 -2.11
C ALA A 91 5.45 -1.56 -2.57
N ILE A 92 5.67 -1.68 -3.89
CA ILE A 92 6.90 -2.26 -4.45
C ILE A 92 8.14 -1.45 -4.07
N VAL A 93 8.10 -0.11 -4.22
CA VAL A 93 9.22 0.77 -3.85
C VAL A 93 9.59 0.59 -2.39
N LYS A 94 8.60 0.60 -1.50
CA LYS A 94 8.81 0.42 -0.06
C LYS A 94 9.32 -0.96 0.30
N GLN A 95 8.85 -2.01 -0.37
CA GLN A 95 9.32 -3.37 -0.14
C GLN A 95 10.81 -3.49 -0.48
N ARG A 96 11.25 -2.89 -1.59
CA ARG A 96 12.66 -2.83 -2.00
C ARG A 96 13.53 -1.93 -1.13
N GLY A 97 12.93 -1.12 -0.26
CA GLY A 97 13.62 -0.08 0.50
C GLY A 97 14.15 1.07 -0.35
N ALA A 98 13.72 1.14 -1.60
CA ALA A 98 14.11 2.14 -2.58
C ALA A 98 13.57 3.53 -2.22
N HIS A 99 14.22 4.54 -2.78
CA HIS A 99 13.73 5.91 -2.63
C HIS A 99 12.42 6.14 -3.41
N SER A 100 11.58 7.04 -2.90
CA SER A 100 10.25 7.33 -3.47
C SER A 100 10.29 7.75 -4.95
N TRP A 101 11.31 8.47 -5.40
CA TRP A 101 11.45 8.86 -6.81
C TRP A 101 11.65 7.67 -7.77
N GLN A 102 12.08 6.51 -7.27
CA GLN A 102 12.24 5.31 -8.09
C GLN A 102 10.89 4.71 -8.51
N ILE A 103 9.76 5.26 -8.04
CA ILE A 103 8.42 4.86 -8.46
C ILE A 103 8.25 4.87 -9.99
N VAL A 104 8.91 5.78 -10.70
CA VAL A 104 8.88 5.89 -12.17
C VAL A 104 9.56 4.73 -12.89
N SER A 105 10.44 4.00 -12.19
CA SER A 105 11.18 2.86 -12.73
C SER A 105 10.56 1.50 -12.38
N ILE A 106 9.46 1.51 -11.63
CA ILE A 106 8.69 0.30 -11.33
C ILE A 106 7.69 0.06 -12.45
N ASP A 107 7.38 -1.19 -12.75
CA ASP A 107 6.21 -1.57 -13.55
C ASP A 107 5.34 -2.52 -12.71
N SER A 108 4.25 -2.00 -12.15
CA SER A 108 3.36 -2.79 -11.29
C SER A 108 2.52 -3.81 -12.05
N ALA A 109 2.45 -3.71 -13.38
CA ALA A 109 1.81 -4.70 -14.24
C ALA A 109 2.71 -5.92 -14.52
N ALA A 110 4.00 -5.86 -14.18
CA ALA A 110 4.93 -6.98 -14.31
C ALA A 110 4.76 -7.99 -13.16
N HIS A 111 3.58 -8.62 -13.07
CA HIS A 111 3.19 -9.51 -11.96
C HIS A 111 4.15 -10.67 -11.69
N ALA A 112 4.90 -11.13 -12.70
CA ALA A 112 5.91 -12.17 -12.53
C ALA A 112 7.13 -11.72 -11.70
N LEU A 113 7.35 -10.41 -11.55
CA LEU A 113 8.49 -9.83 -10.83
C LEU A 113 8.15 -9.43 -9.38
N HIS A 114 6.87 -9.46 -9.01
CA HIS A 114 6.37 -8.85 -7.79
C HIS A 114 5.23 -9.66 -7.16
N SER A 115 5.39 -10.05 -5.90
CA SER A 115 4.30 -10.60 -5.08
C SER A 115 3.46 -9.45 -4.50
N VAL A 116 2.69 -8.80 -5.39
CA VAL A 116 1.85 -7.65 -5.05
C VAL A 116 0.38 -8.05 -5.02
N SER A 117 -0.32 -7.59 -4.00
CA SER A 117 -1.76 -7.71 -3.89
C SER A 117 -2.36 -6.38 -3.49
N GLN A 118 -3.63 -6.16 -3.87
CA GLN A 118 -4.31 -4.90 -3.65
C GLN A 118 -5.78 -5.15 -3.32
N CYS A 119 -6.36 -4.28 -2.51
CA CYS A 119 -7.79 -4.24 -2.27
C CYS A 119 -8.26 -2.79 -2.14
N GLN A 120 -9.53 -2.58 -2.45
CA GLN A 120 -10.22 -1.33 -2.19
C GLN A 120 -11.16 -1.52 -1.00
N ILE A 121 -11.11 -0.60 -0.03
CA ILE A 121 -11.97 -0.60 1.15
C ILE A 121 -12.65 0.76 1.22
N ALA A 122 -13.95 0.80 0.89
CA ALA A 122 -14.66 2.05 0.68
C ALA A 122 -13.91 2.98 -0.30
N SER A 123 -13.47 4.15 0.14
CA SER A 123 -12.69 5.12 -0.62
C SER A 123 -11.17 4.91 -0.52
N LEU A 124 -10.68 3.86 0.12
CA LEU A 124 -9.25 3.59 0.26
C LEU A 124 -8.75 2.61 -0.81
N SER A 125 -7.64 2.93 -1.45
CA SER A 125 -6.81 2.02 -2.23
C SER A 125 -5.64 1.55 -1.36
N LEU A 126 -5.54 0.24 -1.10
CA LEU A 126 -4.45 -0.36 -0.32
C LEU A 126 -3.74 -1.41 -1.16
N ALA A 127 -2.42 -1.30 -1.25
CA ALA A 127 -1.58 -2.32 -1.85
C ALA A 127 -0.49 -2.78 -0.89
N VAL A 128 -0.14 -4.06 -0.98
CA VAL A 128 0.97 -4.68 -0.28
C VAL A 128 1.87 -5.39 -1.28
N CYS A 129 3.18 -5.33 -1.05
CA CYS A 129 4.18 -6.12 -1.74
C CYS A 129 4.93 -6.94 -0.69
N THR A 130 5.08 -8.23 -0.95
CA THR A 130 5.58 -9.22 0.00
C THR A 130 6.73 -10.02 -0.61
N ALA A 131 7.51 -10.71 0.20
CA ALA A 131 8.58 -11.58 -0.30
C ALA A 131 8.01 -12.84 -0.99
N THR A 132 6.93 -13.38 -0.44
CA THR A 132 6.18 -14.55 -0.93
C THR A 132 4.77 -14.13 -1.37
N PRO A 133 4.10 -14.84 -2.30
CA PRO A 133 2.75 -14.46 -2.73
C PRO A 133 1.76 -14.38 -1.56
N PHE A 134 1.13 -13.22 -1.40
CA PHE A 134 0.10 -12.97 -0.39
C PHE A 134 -1.17 -12.42 -1.03
N ALA A 135 -2.34 -12.93 -0.65
CA ALA A 135 -3.62 -12.45 -1.16
C ALA A 135 -4.26 -11.49 -0.15
N LEU A 136 -4.19 -10.19 -0.43
CA LEU A 136 -4.86 -9.17 0.36
C LEU A 136 -6.36 -9.17 0.05
N THR A 137 -7.16 -9.32 1.09
CA THR A 137 -8.63 -9.20 1.02
C THR A 137 -9.09 -8.21 2.07
N ALA A 138 -10.28 -7.61 1.89
CA ALA A 138 -10.84 -6.70 2.89
C ALA A 138 -10.98 -7.38 4.28
N ALA A 139 -11.24 -8.69 4.32
CA ALA A 139 -11.32 -9.46 5.57
C ALA A 139 -9.97 -9.59 6.30
N ALA A 140 -8.86 -9.44 5.59
CA ALA A 140 -7.51 -9.44 6.18
C ALA A 140 -7.10 -8.06 6.72
N VAL A 141 -7.92 -7.03 6.52
CA VAL A 141 -7.65 -5.67 7.02
C VAL A 141 -8.40 -5.47 8.33
N HIS A 142 -7.65 -5.30 9.41
CA HIS A 142 -8.17 -5.02 10.73
C HIS A 142 -8.14 -3.51 10.99
N SER A 143 -9.30 -2.87 11.07
CA SER A 143 -9.40 -1.48 11.52
C SER A 143 -9.34 -1.42 13.05
N VAL A 144 -8.43 -0.62 13.60
CA VAL A 144 -8.31 -0.44 15.07
C VAL A 144 -9.54 0.27 15.65
N ASN A 145 -10.31 0.99 14.83
CA ASN A 145 -11.53 1.68 15.25
C ASN A 145 -12.75 0.75 15.42
N ASP A 146 -12.72 -0.47 14.88
CA ASP A 146 -13.79 -1.46 15.10
C ASP A 146 -13.67 -2.17 16.45
N ALA A 147 -12.50 -2.12 17.09
CA ALA A 147 -12.24 -2.77 18.37
C ALA A 147 -12.66 -1.93 19.60
N SER A 148 -13.03 -0.66 19.43
CA SER A 148 -13.44 0.24 20.51
C SER A 148 -14.96 0.47 20.60
N GLY A 149 -15.75 -0.21 19.76
CA GLY A 149 -17.21 -0.03 19.64
C GLY A 149 -18.10 -0.90 20.53
N GLU A 150 -17.58 -1.85 21.31
CA GLU A 150 -18.40 -2.66 22.21
C GLU A 150 -18.61 -2.00 23.59
N LYS A 151 -19.74 -1.30 23.70
CA LYS A 151 -20.58 -1.07 24.90
C LYS A 151 -19.88 -0.65 26.21
N LEU A 152 -19.85 0.66 26.45
CA LEU A 152 -20.27 1.19 27.75
C LEU A 152 -21.69 1.78 27.61
N SER A 153 -22.71 0.96 27.82
CA SER A 153 -24.04 1.44 28.15
C SER A 153 -24.65 0.64 29.30
N ALA A 154 -25.25 1.39 30.22
CA ALA A 154 -26.06 1.00 31.39
C ALA A 154 -25.32 0.69 32.72
N HIS A 155 -25.22 1.70 33.56
CA HIS A 155 -25.50 1.56 35.00
C HIS A 155 -26.67 2.48 35.37
N PRO A 156 -27.80 1.93 35.85
CA PRO A 156 -28.83 2.72 36.52
C PRO A 156 -28.54 2.80 38.02
N GLN A 157 -28.59 4.00 38.58
CA GLN A 157 -29.14 4.28 39.91
C GLN A 157 -30.06 5.48 39.81
#